data_AF-A0A5C6CCA2-F1
#
_entry.id   AF-A0A5C6CCA2-F1
#
_cell.length_a   1.000
_cell.length_b   1.000
_cell.length_c   1.000
_cell.angle_alpha   90.00
_cell.angle_beta   90.00
_cell.angle_gamma   90.00
#
_symmetry.space_group_name_H-M   'P 1'
#
loop_
_entity.id
_entity.type
_entity.pdbx_description
1 polymer ?
#
loop_
_entity_poly.entity_id
_entity_poly.type
_entity_poly.pdbx_seq_one_letter_code
_entity_poly.pdbx_strand_id
1 'polypeptide(L)'
;MSITNLNEIPSDAFRAVLNISPEQRDFIHKYMECSDEVQSVVRSMFAVIDSEHTMDHDRHRAFATIADALHLKPENGHGSYGLDFRKSQAEVATKHPDPAWRPIIADRQRQMESQEATFADRVKAILQQKNITQEDLAERIDCTQSAVSKMLSRKSRPQRKTILKMATALNVEPTELWPDLEVTAILDSTAEFFNDRELTAAQAEALDAAISRPPAQVRTRELPSRAGR
;
A
#
# COMPACT_ATOMS: atom_id res chain seq x y z
N MET A 1 -37.19 10.01 -23.12
CA MET A 1 -37.85 10.06 -24.44
C MET A 1 -37.92 8.64 -24.97
N SER A 2 -39.12 8.10 -25.17
CA SER A 2 -39.34 6.75 -25.69
C SER A 2 -39.22 6.78 -27.21
N ILE A 3 -38.32 5.98 -27.78
CA ILE A 3 -38.16 5.83 -29.22
C ILE A 3 -39.24 4.85 -29.69
N THR A 4 -40.35 5.37 -30.22
CA THR A 4 -41.53 4.58 -30.63
C THR A 4 -41.56 4.22 -32.12
N ASN A 5 -40.50 4.50 -32.89
CA ASN A 5 -40.48 4.17 -34.31
C ASN A 5 -39.07 3.76 -34.78
N LEU A 6 -38.88 2.47 -35.12
CA LEU A 6 -37.62 1.97 -35.68
C LEU A 6 -37.30 2.56 -37.07
N ASN A 7 -38.29 3.16 -37.75
CA ASN A 7 -38.14 3.75 -39.08
C ASN A 7 -37.51 5.16 -39.08
N GLU A 8 -37.26 5.76 -37.91
CA GLU A 8 -36.59 7.06 -37.79
C GLU A 8 -35.07 6.94 -37.68
N ILE A 9 -34.53 5.72 -37.59
CA ILE A 9 -33.10 5.50 -37.52
C ILE A 9 -32.56 5.55 -38.95
N PRO A 10 -31.64 6.47 -39.30
CA PRO A 10 -31.04 6.52 -40.62
C PRO A 10 -30.48 5.14 -40.99
N SER A 11 -30.77 4.66 -42.21
CA SER A 11 -30.40 3.30 -42.63
C SER A 11 -28.90 3.02 -42.45
N ASP A 12 -28.10 4.08 -42.49
CA ASP A 12 -26.65 4.06 -42.34
C ASP A 12 -26.22 3.89 -40.87
N ALA A 13 -26.97 4.45 -39.92
CA ALA A 13 -26.73 4.21 -38.49
C ALA A 13 -27.11 2.78 -38.10
N PHE A 14 -28.21 2.26 -38.65
CA PHE A 14 -28.63 0.87 -38.41
C PHE A 14 -27.63 -0.13 -39.04
N ARG A 15 -27.15 0.16 -40.26
CA ARG A 15 -26.08 -0.63 -40.91
C ARG A 15 -24.74 -0.51 -40.18
N ALA A 16 -24.40 0.66 -39.65
CA ALA A 16 -23.20 0.84 -38.84
C ALA A 16 -23.24 -0.02 -37.57
N VAL A 17 -24.40 -0.07 -36.89
CA VAL A 17 -24.61 -0.93 -35.71
C VAL A 17 -24.50 -2.42 -36.04
N LEU A 18 -25.03 -2.84 -37.21
CA LEU A 18 -24.92 -4.22 -37.68
C LEU A 18 -23.49 -4.61 -38.09
N ASN A 19 -22.65 -3.64 -38.48
CA ASN A 19 -21.27 -3.84 -38.92
C ASN A 19 -20.22 -3.57 -37.83
N ILE A 20 -20.62 -3.40 -36.57
CA ILE A 20 -19.69 -3.23 -35.44
C ILE A 20 -18.82 -4.47 -35.29
N SER A 21 -17.51 -4.31 -35.37
CA SER A 21 -16.55 -5.39 -35.13
C SER A 21 -16.59 -5.85 -33.66
N PRO A 22 -16.16 -7.08 -33.33
CA PRO A 22 -16.08 -7.55 -31.95
C PRO A 22 -15.27 -6.59 -31.04
N GLU A 23 -14.19 -6.01 -31.56
CA GLU A 23 -13.34 -5.04 -30.84
C GLU A 23 -14.07 -3.71 -30.59
N GLN A 24 -14.79 -3.20 -31.60
CA GLN A 24 -15.60 -1.98 -31.45
C GLN A 24 -16.77 -2.20 -30.47
N ARG A 25 -17.33 -3.41 -30.43
CA ARG A 25 -18.39 -3.77 -29.47
C ARG A 25 -17.85 -3.82 -28.04
N ASP A 26 -16.69 -4.43 -27.84
CA ASP A 26 -16.01 -4.46 -26.53
C ASP A 26 -15.69 -3.05 -26.04
N PHE A 27 -15.19 -2.19 -26.93
CA PHE A 27 -14.98 -0.78 -26.64
C PHE A 27 -16.26 -0.07 -26.17
N ILE A 28 -17.34 -0.20 -26.93
CA ILE A 28 -18.63 0.45 -26.61
C ILE A 28 -19.15 -0.06 -25.26
N HIS A 29 -19.07 -1.36 -25.01
CA HIS A 29 -19.49 -1.96 -23.74
C HIS A 29 -18.73 -1.35 -22.56
N LYS A 30 -17.39 -1.37 -22.62
CA LYS A 30 -16.52 -0.82 -21.56
C LYS A 30 -16.76 0.67 -21.32
N TYR A 31 -16.98 1.43 -22.39
CA TYR A 31 -17.32 2.85 -22.29
C TYR A 31 -18.68 3.07 -21.60
N MET A 32 -19.69 2.27 -21.93
CA MET A 32 -21.03 2.39 -21.32
C MET A 32 -21.07 1.92 -19.86
N GLU A 33 -20.14 1.05 -19.44
CA GLU A 33 -19.98 0.64 -18.04
C GLU A 33 -19.31 1.69 -17.14
N CYS A 34 -18.67 2.71 -17.74
CA CYS A 34 -18.01 3.78 -17.01
C CYS A 34 -19.02 4.79 -16.44
N SER A 35 -18.63 5.50 -15.37
CA SER A 35 -19.42 6.62 -14.84
C SER A 35 -19.47 7.81 -15.82
N ASP A 36 -20.46 8.69 -15.64
CA ASP A 36 -20.66 9.87 -16.49
C ASP A 36 -19.41 10.78 -16.54
N GLU A 37 -18.69 10.89 -15.42
CA GLU A 37 -17.45 11.66 -15.32
C GLU A 37 -16.35 11.04 -16.20
N VAL A 38 -16.16 9.73 -16.12
CA VAL A 38 -15.16 9.01 -16.91
C VAL A 38 -15.51 9.06 -18.40
N GLN A 39 -16.78 8.86 -18.74
CA GLN A 39 -17.25 8.99 -20.12
C GLN A 39 -17.01 10.41 -20.66
N SER A 40 -17.20 11.44 -19.85
CA SER A 40 -16.93 12.84 -20.21
C SER A 40 -15.45 13.09 -20.53
N VAL A 41 -14.54 12.52 -19.73
CA VAL A 41 -13.10 12.58 -19.97
C VAL A 41 -12.75 11.89 -21.29
N VAL A 42 -13.29 10.69 -21.54
CA VAL A 42 -13.05 9.94 -22.79
C VAL A 42 -13.52 10.74 -24.01
N ARG A 43 -14.72 11.34 -23.96
CA ARG A 43 -15.23 12.22 -25.03
C ARG A 43 -14.31 13.41 -25.27
N SER A 44 -13.79 14.02 -24.20
CA SER A 44 -12.86 15.14 -24.29
C SER A 44 -11.54 14.73 -24.96
N MET A 45 -11.05 13.52 -24.68
CA MET A 45 -9.83 13.00 -25.31
C MET A 45 -10.03 12.68 -26.79
N PHE A 46 -11.21 12.22 -27.22
CA PHE A 46 -11.52 12.09 -28.65
C PHE A 46 -11.46 13.43 -29.38
N ALA A 47 -11.97 14.51 -28.78
CA ALA A 47 -11.87 15.85 -29.35
C ALA A 47 -10.41 16.31 -29.51
N VAL A 48 -9.52 15.90 -28.59
CA VAL A 48 -8.06 16.15 -28.72
C VAL A 48 -7.47 15.36 -29.89
N ILE A 49 -7.89 14.11 -30.11
CA ILE A 49 -7.40 13.27 -31.20
C ILE A 49 -7.82 13.82 -32.57
N ASP A 50 -9.09 14.18 -32.70
CA ASP A 50 -9.71 14.63 -33.97
C ASP A 50 -9.30 16.06 -34.37
N SER A 51 -8.76 16.85 -33.44
CA SER A 51 -8.30 18.21 -33.71
C SER A 51 -7.06 18.22 -34.62
N GLU A 52 -7.15 18.96 -35.74
CA GLU A 52 -6.05 19.10 -36.72
C GLU A 52 -4.78 19.71 -36.11
N HIS A 53 -4.93 20.56 -35.08
CA HIS A 53 -3.84 21.31 -34.45
C HIS A 53 -3.14 20.57 -33.30
N THR A 54 -3.56 19.35 -32.98
CA THR A 54 -2.97 18.58 -31.89
C THR A 54 -1.61 18.04 -32.27
N MET A 55 -0.62 18.15 -31.40
CA MET A 55 0.71 17.57 -31.65
C MET A 55 0.69 16.05 -31.49
N ASP A 56 1.59 15.33 -32.17
CA ASP A 56 1.61 13.86 -32.11
C ASP A 56 1.78 13.30 -30.69
N HIS A 57 2.56 13.97 -29.84
CA HIS A 57 2.71 13.58 -28.44
C HIS A 57 1.40 13.74 -27.64
N ASP A 58 0.59 14.75 -27.95
CA ASP A 58 -0.69 14.98 -27.30
C ASP A 58 -1.75 14.00 -27.80
N ARG A 59 -1.75 13.66 -29.10
CA ARG A 59 -2.58 12.56 -29.62
C ARG A 59 -2.24 11.25 -28.92
N HIS A 60 -0.94 10.94 -28.79
CA HIS A 60 -0.47 9.74 -28.11
C HIS A 60 -0.93 9.70 -26.64
N ARG A 61 -0.81 10.83 -25.92
CA ARG A 61 -1.29 10.95 -24.54
C ARG A 61 -2.81 10.79 -24.43
N ALA A 62 -3.57 11.37 -25.36
CA ALA A 62 -5.02 11.22 -25.40
C ALA A 62 -5.42 9.75 -25.62
N PHE A 63 -4.76 9.06 -26.55
CA PHE A 63 -4.96 7.62 -26.76
C PHE A 63 -4.63 6.79 -25.53
N ALA A 64 -3.50 7.04 -24.87
CA ALA A 64 -3.13 6.34 -23.63
C ALA A 64 -4.18 6.58 -22.53
N THR A 65 -4.63 7.83 -22.36
CA THR A 65 -5.65 8.20 -21.37
C THR A 65 -6.98 7.48 -21.62
N ILE A 66 -7.42 7.38 -22.88
CA ILE A 66 -8.63 6.62 -23.25
C ILE A 66 -8.44 5.13 -22.97
N ALA A 67 -7.29 4.57 -23.37
CA ALA A 67 -6.99 3.16 -23.14
C ALA A 67 -6.97 2.79 -21.66
N ASP A 68 -6.46 3.69 -20.81
CA ASP A 68 -6.43 3.54 -19.36
C ASP A 68 -7.82 3.68 -18.74
N ALA A 69 -8.56 4.72 -19.12
CA ALA A 69 -9.91 4.97 -18.61
C ALA A 69 -10.88 3.82 -18.94
N LEU A 70 -10.72 3.21 -20.11
CA LEU A 70 -11.58 2.14 -20.61
C LEU A 70 -10.99 0.74 -20.42
N HIS A 71 -9.81 0.61 -19.80
CA HIS A 71 -9.13 -0.67 -19.60
C HIS A 71 -8.96 -1.49 -20.92
N LEU A 72 -8.66 -0.82 -22.03
CA LEU A 72 -8.57 -1.44 -23.37
C LEU A 72 -7.26 -2.21 -23.58
N LYS A 73 -6.22 -1.87 -22.82
CA LYS A 73 -4.98 -2.64 -22.73
C LYS A 73 -4.88 -3.21 -21.31
N PRO A 74 -5.44 -4.39 -21.03
CA PRO A 74 -4.99 -5.12 -19.87
C PRO A 74 -3.53 -5.46 -20.16
N GLU A 75 -2.58 -4.77 -19.54
CA GLU A 75 -1.31 -5.43 -19.28
C GLU A 75 -1.67 -6.78 -18.64
N ASN A 76 -1.02 -7.86 -19.06
CA ASN A 76 -1.29 -9.20 -18.55
C ASN A 76 -1.31 -9.18 -17.01
N GLY A 77 -2.51 -9.13 -16.45
CA GLY A 77 -2.75 -8.74 -15.07
C GLY A 77 -3.37 -7.34 -14.91
N HIS A 78 -4.70 -7.36 -14.80
CA HIS A 78 -5.49 -6.66 -13.79
C HIS A 78 -6.31 -5.43 -14.23
N GLY A 79 -7.63 -5.56 -14.08
CA GLY A 79 -8.51 -4.45 -13.68
C GLY A 79 -8.27 -4.03 -12.22
N SER A 80 -7.01 -3.77 -11.86
CA SER A 80 -6.63 -3.18 -10.58
C SER A 80 -5.70 -2.04 -10.92
N TYR A 81 -6.17 -0.81 -10.76
CA TYR A 81 -5.29 0.34 -10.57
C TYR A 81 -4.24 -0.04 -9.53
N GLY A 82 -2.98 -0.15 -9.94
CA GLY A 82 -1.90 -0.60 -9.08
C GLY A 82 -0.65 -0.93 -9.88
N LEU A 83 0.37 -0.08 -9.78
CA LEU A 83 1.72 -0.45 -10.15
C LEU A 83 2.10 -1.70 -9.33
N ASP A 84 2.38 -2.82 -9.99
CA ASP A 84 2.99 -3.96 -9.31
C ASP A 84 4.43 -3.57 -8.97
N PHE A 85 4.60 -3.05 -7.76
CA PHE A 85 5.89 -2.55 -7.25
C PHE A 85 7.00 -3.60 -7.36
N ARG A 86 6.68 -4.89 -7.33
CA ARG A 86 7.69 -5.95 -7.45
C ARG A 86 8.11 -6.17 -8.88
N LYS A 87 7.16 -6.25 -9.81
CA LYS A 87 7.48 -6.31 -11.24
C LYS A 87 8.28 -5.07 -11.64
N SER A 88 7.82 -3.89 -11.23
CA SER A 88 8.52 -2.63 -11.48
C SER A 88 9.94 -2.63 -10.91
N GLN A 89 10.16 -3.08 -9.67
CA GLN A 89 11.50 -3.20 -9.09
C GLN A 89 12.41 -4.17 -9.86
N ALA A 90 11.90 -5.34 -10.24
CA ALA A 90 12.66 -6.32 -11.02
C ALA A 90 13.02 -5.79 -12.42
N GLU A 91 12.11 -5.03 -13.03
CA GLU A 91 12.37 -4.36 -14.30
C GLU A 91 13.41 -3.26 -14.17
N VAL A 92 13.39 -2.47 -13.10
CA VAL A 92 14.42 -1.45 -12.86
C VAL A 92 15.81 -2.09 -12.71
N ALA A 93 15.93 -3.21 -12.01
CA ALA A 93 17.20 -3.92 -11.85
C ALA A 93 17.79 -4.39 -13.19
N THR A 94 16.95 -4.69 -14.19
CA THR A 94 17.38 -5.26 -15.48
C THR A 94 17.47 -4.22 -16.60
N LYS A 95 16.58 -3.22 -16.59
CA LYS A 95 16.39 -2.23 -17.66
C LYS A 95 16.92 -0.84 -17.30
N HIS A 96 17.64 -0.68 -16.18
CA HIS A 96 18.20 0.64 -15.81
C HIS A 96 19.00 1.25 -16.99
N PRO A 97 18.79 2.55 -17.32
CA PRO A 97 19.44 3.18 -18.47
C PRO A 97 20.96 3.12 -18.42
N ASP A 98 21.52 3.28 -17.21
CA ASP A 98 22.94 3.13 -16.96
C ASP A 98 23.28 1.68 -16.53
N PRO A 99 24.10 0.94 -17.29
CA PRO A 99 24.50 -0.43 -16.97
C PRO A 99 25.26 -0.59 -15.65
N ALA A 100 25.98 0.44 -15.18
CA ALA A 100 26.76 0.37 -13.95
C ALA A 100 25.88 0.19 -12.69
N TRP A 101 24.65 0.72 -12.73
CA TRP A 101 23.70 0.63 -11.62
C TRP A 101 22.95 -0.69 -11.55
N ARG A 102 22.78 -1.41 -12.67
CA ARG A 102 22.06 -2.69 -12.72
C ARG A 102 22.53 -3.69 -11.66
N PRO A 103 23.84 -4.00 -11.52
CA PRO A 103 24.30 -4.94 -10.50
C PRO A 103 24.07 -4.41 -9.07
N ILE A 104 24.18 -3.11 -8.83
CA ILE A 104 23.95 -2.49 -7.52
C ILE A 104 22.48 -2.64 -7.11
N ILE A 105 21.56 -2.33 -8.02
CA ILE A 105 20.12 -2.43 -7.79
C ILE A 105 19.72 -3.89 -7.62
N ALA A 106 20.24 -4.79 -8.46
CA ALA A 106 19.99 -6.22 -8.37
C ALA A 106 20.49 -6.81 -7.04
N ASP A 107 21.67 -6.39 -6.58
CA ASP A 107 22.21 -6.82 -5.29
C ASP A 107 21.36 -6.32 -4.13
N ARG A 108 20.97 -5.04 -4.15
CA ARG A 108 20.07 -4.46 -3.15
C ARG A 108 18.74 -5.19 -3.11
N GLN A 109 18.16 -5.50 -4.27
CA GLN A 109 16.92 -6.26 -4.37
C GLN A 109 17.05 -7.65 -3.73
N ARG A 110 18.13 -8.39 -4.05
CA ARG A 110 18.41 -9.71 -3.44
C ARG A 110 18.57 -9.61 -1.93
N GLN A 111 19.24 -8.58 -1.42
CA GLN A 111 19.36 -8.36 0.01
C GLN A 111 17.99 -8.17 0.65
N MET A 112 17.14 -7.32 0.06
CA MET A 112 15.78 -7.08 0.57
C MET A 112 14.93 -8.35 0.56
N GLU A 113 14.98 -9.14 -0.51
CA GLU A 113 14.26 -10.42 -0.63
C GLU A 113 14.74 -11.45 0.39
N SER A 114 16.05 -11.53 0.63
CA SER A 114 16.64 -12.41 1.64
C SER A 114 16.20 -12.03 3.06
N GLN A 115 16.14 -10.74 3.36
CA GLN A 115 15.64 -10.26 4.66
C GLN A 115 14.15 -10.58 4.85
N GLU A 116 13.31 -10.37 3.83
CA GLU A 116 11.88 -10.73 3.88
C GLU A 116 11.66 -12.23 4.05
N ALA A 117 12.47 -13.06 3.37
CA ALA A 117 12.45 -14.51 3.54
C ALA A 117 12.80 -14.92 4.97
N THR A 118 13.92 -14.40 5.48
CA THR A 118 14.38 -14.68 6.85
C THR A 118 13.33 -14.28 7.87
N PHE A 119 12.75 -13.09 7.75
CA PHE A 119 11.68 -12.63 8.64
C PHE A 119 10.48 -13.57 8.63
N ALA A 120 9.97 -13.91 7.43
CA ALA A 120 8.78 -14.74 7.31
C ALA A 120 9.00 -16.14 7.90
N ASP A 121 10.16 -16.74 7.65
CA ASP A 121 10.50 -18.08 8.15
C ASP A 121 10.67 -18.09 9.67
N ARG A 122 11.35 -17.09 10.23
CA ARG A 122 11.53 -16.98 11.69
C ARG A 122 10.23 -16.72 12.42
N VAL A 123 9.37 -15.82 11.94
CA VAL A 123 8.06 -15.59 12.56
C VAL A 123 7.21 -16.86 12.52
N LYS A 124 7.18 -17.58 11.39
CA LYS A 124 6.46 -18.86 11.30
C LYS A 124 6.97 -19.89 12.31
N ALA A 125 8.29 -20.03 12.44
CA ALA A 125 8.90 -20.95 13.39
C ALA A 125 8.53 -20.59 14.84
N ILE A 126 8.57 -19.31 15.20
CA ILE A 126 8.20 -18.83 16.55
C ILE A 126 6.71 -19.07 16.83
N LEU A 127 5.83 -18.78 15.86
CA LEU A 127 4.40 -19.03 15.99
C LEU A 127 4.11 -20.52 16.25
N GLN A 128 4.78 -21.41 15.50
CA GLN A 128 4.67 -22.85 15.70
C GLN A 128 5.20 -23.28 17.07
N GLN A 129 6.37 -22.79 17.47
CA GLN A 129 6.98 -23.12 18.76
C GLN A 129 6.14 -22.66 19.95
N LYS A 130 5.50 -21.49 19.85
CA LYS A 130 4.68 -20.90 20.92
C LYS A 130 3.20 -21.28 20.83
N ASN A 131 2.81 -22.07 19.83
CA ASN A 131 1.43 -22.45 19.53
C ASN A 131 0.49 -21.23 19.44
N ILE A 132 0.93 -20.20 18.72
CA ILE A 132 0.21 -18.94 18.48
C ILE A 132 -0.27 -18.93 17.02
N THR A 133 -1.53 -18.58 16.78
CA THR A 133 -2.07 -18.45 15.42
C THR A 133 -1.75 -17.08 14.79
N GLN A 134 -1.98 -16.93 13.48
CA GLN A 134 -1.80 -15.62 12.83
C GLN A 134 -2.86 -14.61 13.30
N GLU A 135 -4.05 -15.10 13.59
CA GLU A 135 -5.17 -14.38 14.19
C GLU A 135 -4.77 -13.84 15.57
N ASP A 136 -4.23 -14.69 16.45
CA ASP A 136 -3.77 -14.29 17.79
C ASP A 136 -2.67 -13.23 17.71
N LEU A 137 -1.70 -13.40 16.80
CA LEU A 137 -0.64 -12.42 16.62
C LEU A 137 -1.19 -11.08 16.12
N ALA A 138 -2.12 -11.12 15.17
CA ALA A 138 -2.76 -9.92 14.63
C ALA A 138 -3.50 -9.13 15.72
N GLU A 139 -4.23 -9.83 16.59
CA GLU A 139 -4.91 -9.23 17.74
C GLU A 139 -3.91 -8.58 18.70
N ARG A 140 -2.81 -9.28 19.04
CA ARG A 140 -1.79 -8.75 19.97
C ARG A 140 -1.07 -7.51 19.44
N ILE A 141 -0.92 -7.35 18.13
CA ILE A 141 -0.22 -6.20 17.53
C ILE A 141 -1.15 -5.11 17.00
N ASP A 142 -2.45 -5.29 17.19
CA ASP A 142 -3.51 -4.39 16.72
C ASP A 142 -3.45 -4.21 15.20
N CYS A 143 -3.59 -5.30 14.46
CA CYS A 143 -3.74 -5.30 13.01
C CYS A 143 -4.68 -6.40 12.50
N THR A 144 -4.89 -6.47 11.18
CA THR A 144 -5.70 -7.54 10.59
C THR A 144 -4.88 -8.81 10.38
N GLN A 145 -5.54 -9.97 10.48
CA GLN A 145 -4.92 -11.25 10.14
C GLN A 145 -4.43 -11.27 8.68
N SER A 146 -5.17 -10.65 7.77
CA SER A 146 -4.77 -10.53 6.36
C SER A 146 -3.43 -9.79 6.21
N ALA A 147 -3.17 -8.77 7.03
CA ALA A 147 -1.88 -8.08 7.04
C ALA A 147 -0.75 -9.01 7.49
N VAL A 148 -0.95 -9.79 8.56
CA VAL A 148 0.01 -10.81 9.02
C VAL A 148 0.27 -11.85 7.93
N SER A 149 -0.79 -12.39 7.33
CA SER A 149 -0.70 -13.37 6.24
C SER A 149 0.06 -12.81 5.03
N LYS A 150 -0.19 -11.56 4.63
CA LYS A 150 0.56 -10.90 3.56
C LYS A 150 2.03 -10.73 3.91
N MET A 151 2.38 -10.41 5.15
CA MET A 151 3.78 -10.34 5.59
C MET A 151 4.45 -11.72 5.54
N LEU A 152 3.79 -12.77 6.04
CA LEU A 152 4.36 -14.12 6.10
C LEU A 152 4.40 -14.85 4.75
N SER A 153 3.52 -14.46 3.81
CA SER A 153 3.59 -14.89 2.41
C SER A 153 4.51 -14.01 1.56
N ARG A 154 5.17 -13.03 2.19
CA ARG A 154 6.03 -12.03 1.54
C ARG A 154 5.28 -11.30 0.43
N LYS A 155 3.99 -11.04 0.55
CA LYS A 155 3.25 -10.15 -0.36
C LYS A 155 3.29 -8.69 0.08
N SER A 156 3.75 -8.44 1.30
CA SER A 156 4.00 -7.10 1.84
C SER A 156 5.19 -7.13 2.78
N ARG A 157 6.04 -6.10 2.74
CA ARG A 157 7.14 -5.96 3.69
C ARG A 157 6.65 -5.35 5.01
N PRO A 158 7.03 -5.90 6.18
CA PRO A 158 6.71 -5.29 7.46
C PRO A 158 7.44 -3.95 7.62
N GLN A 159 6.76 -2.95 8.18
CA GLN A 159 7.42 -1.74 8.63
C GLN A 159 8.19 -2.00 9.94
N ARG A 160 9.21 -1.18 10.21
CA ARG A 160 10.00 -1.23 11.43
C ARG A 160 9.14 -1.26 12.71
N LYS A 161 8.16 -0.36 12.80
CA LYS A 161 7.21 -0.29 13.94
C LYS A 161 6.46 -1.62 14.11
N THR A 162 6.06 -2.26 13.01
CA THR A 162 5.38 -3.55 13.02
C THR A 162 6.31 -4.66 13.52
N ILE A 163 7.57 -4.68 13.09
CA ILE A 163 8.57 -5.65 13.58
C ILE A 163 8.73 -5.54 15.09
N LEU A 164 8.83 -4.32 15.64
CA LEU A 164 8.94 -4.10 17.09
C LEU A 164 7.69 -4.56 17.85
N LYS A 165 6.50 -4.25 17.33
CA LYS A 165 5.23 -4.73 17.92
C LYS A 165 5.18 -6.27 17.93
N MET A 166 5.56 -6.92 16.83
CA MET A 166 5.59 -8.37 16.73
C MET A 166 6.61 -8.99 17.68
N ALA A 167 7.83 -8.43 17.77
CA ALA A 167 8.85 -8.88 18.70
C ALA A 167 8.36 -8.81 20.16
N THR A 168 7.72 -7.69 20.52
CA THR A 168 7.10 -7.50 21.84
C THR A 168 5.98 -8.52 22.10
N ALA A 169 5.04 -8.67 21.16
CA ALA A 169 3.91 -9.60 21.28
C ALA A 169 4.32 -11.09 21.32
N LEU A 170 5.45 -11.40 20.69
CA LEU A 170 6.06 -12.73 20.68
C LEU A 170 7.09 -12.90 21.80
N ASN A 171 7.43 -11.87 22.58
CA ASN A 171 8.47 -11.90 23.62
C ASN A 171 9.80 -12.48 23.10
N VAL A 172 10.35 -11.83 22.07
CA VAL A 172 11.66 -12.12 21.43
C VAL A 172 12.37 -10.81 21.13
N GLU A 173 13.68 -10.86 20.90
CA GLU A 173 14.41 -9.65 20.47
C GLU A 173 14.04 -9.27 19.02
N PRO A 174 13.93 -7.98 18.68
CA PRO A 174 13.63 -7.56 17.31
C PRO A 174 14.63 -8.08 16.26
N THR A 175 15.89 -8.26 16.64
CA THR A 175 16.95 -8.82 15.78
C THR A 175 16.77 -10.31 15.51
N GLU A 176 16.04 -11.02 16.37
CA GLU A 176 15.58 -12.38 16.07
C GLU A 176 14.58 -12.38 14.92
N LEU A 177 13.73 -11.36 14.77
CA LEU A 177 12.82 -11.29 13.62
C LEU A 177 13.53 -10.72 12.38
N TRP A 178 14.45 -9.77 12.57
CA TRP A 178 15.11 -9.04 11.49
C TRP A 178 16.59 -8.77 11.83
N PRO A 179 17.55 -9.57 11.32
CA PRO A 179 18.96 -9.51 11.75
C PRO A 179 19.62 -8.13 11.64
N ASP A 180 19.32 -7.41 10.56
CA ASP A 180 19.93 -6.11 10.24
C ASP A 180 19.18 -4.93 10.88
N LEU A 181 18.36 -5.19 11.90
CA LEU A 181 17.62 -4.13 12.58
C LEU A 181 18.58 -3.39 13.53
N GLU A 182 19.07 -2.23 13.11
CA GLU A 182 19.89 -1.37 13.98
C GLU A 182 19.06 -0.73 15.10
N VAL A 183 18.84 -1.44 16.20
CA VAL A 183 18.05 -0.96 17.35
C VAL A 183 18.59 0.38 17.90
N THR A 184 19.90 0.60 17.82
CA THR A 184 20.58 1.86 18.20
C THR A 184 20.05 3.08 17.45
N ALA A 185 19.88 2.99 16.12
CA ALA A 185 19.31 4.09 15.34
C ALA A 185 17.85 4.45 15.72
N ILE A 186 17.13 3.55 16.41
CA ILE A 186 15.75 3.80 16.93
C ILE A 186 15.81 4.63 18.20
N LEU A 187 16.68 4.26 19.12
CA LEU A 187 16.85 4.97 20.38
C LEU A 187 17.46 6.34 20.13
N ASP A 188 18.39 6.46 19.18
CA ASP A 188 18.99 7.74 18.82
C ASP A 188 17.98 8.68 18.16
N SER A 189 17.21 8.20 17.17
CA SER A 189 16.18 9.05 16.51
C SER A 189 15.01 9.43 17.43
N THR A 190 14.67 8.61 18.42
CA THR A 190 13.67 8.97 19.43
C THR A 190 14.25 9.90 20.49
N ALA A 191 15.49 9.67 20.96
CA ALA A 191 16.19 10.58 21.87
C ALA A 191 16.43 11.96 21.25
N GLU A 192 16.78 12.03 19.96
CA GLU A 192 16.90 13.28 19.19
C GLU A 192 15.55 14.03 19.14
N PHE A 193 14.44 13.32 18.91
CA PHE A 193 13.10 13.92 18.91
C PHE A 193 12.68 14.49 20.28
N PHE A 194 13.24 13.96 21.38
CA PHE A 194 13.01 14.48 22.73
C PHE A 194 14.03 15.55 23.15
N ASN A 195 15.21 15.61 22.52
CA ASN A 195 16.25 16.59 22.82
C ASN A 195 16.05 17.94 22.09
N ASP A 196 15.29 17.98 20.99
CA ASP A 196 15.00 19.24 20.26
C ASP A 196 13.92 20.12 20.91
N ARG A 197 13.30 19.64 22.00
CA ARG A 197 12.51 20.51 22.88
C ARG A 197 13.41 21.00 24.00
N GLU A 198 14.06 22.14 23.80
CA GLU A 198 14.53 22.93 24.93
C GLU A 198 13.32 23.16 25.86
N LEU A 199 13.36 22.53 27.03
CA LEU A 199 12.39 22.80 28.08
C LEU A 199 12.54 24.27 28.44
N THR A 200 11.46 25.03 28.30
CA THR A 200 11.45 26.41 28.81
C THR A 200 11.76 26.36 30.31
N ALA A 201 12.39 27.41 30.85
CA ALA A 201 12.73 27.47 32.28
C ALA A 201 11.52 27.14 33.18
N ALA A 202 10.33 27.58 32.79
CA ALA A 202 9.08 27.29 33.50
C ALA A 202 8.68 25.81 33.47
N GLN A 203 8.96 25.09 32.37
CA GLN A 203 8.67 23.66 32.26
C GLN A 203 9.70 22.80 33.01
N ALA A 204 10.96 23.21 33.01
CA ALA A 204 12.01 22.58 33.83
C ALA A 204 11.69 22.72 35.33
N GLU A 205 11.30 23.93 35.75
CA GLU A 205 10.91 24.22 37.14
C GLU A 205 9.64 23.45 37.55
N ALA A 206 8.66 23.33 36.66
CA ALA A 206 7.45 22.52 36.90
C ALA A 206 7.76 21.02 37.06
N LEU A 207 8.74 20.52 36.31
CA LEU A 207 9.18 19.12 36.40
C LEU A 207 9.93 18.86 37.71
N ASP A 208 10.86 19.73 38.09
CA ASP A 208 11.57 19.64 39.37
C ASP A 208 10.63 19.73 40.58
N ALA A 209 9.62 20.61 40.49
CA ALA A 209 8.58 20.71 41.51
C ALA A 209 7.70 19.45 41.58
N ALA A 210 7.46 18.76 40.45
CA ALA A 210 6.70 17.52 40.42
C ALA A 210 7.50 16.32 40.97
N ILE A 211 8.80 16.26 40.70
CA ILE A 211 9.70 15.22 41.22
C ILE A 211 9.93 15.41 42.72
N SER A 212 10.01 16.66 43.18
CA SER A 212 10.20 17.00 44.60
C SER A 212 8.91 16.95 45.42
N ARG A 213 7.75 16.67 44.80
CA ARG A 213 6.50 16.55 45.56
C ARG A 213 6.54 15.28 46.41
N PRO A 214 6.28 15.39 47.73
CA PRO A 214 6.09 14.20 48.55
C PRO A 214 4.92 13.37 47.96
N PRO A 215 5.01 12.03 47.96
CA PRO A 215 3.99 11.17 47.37
C PRO A 215 2.64 11.54 47.97
N ALA A 216 1.68 11.87 47.10
CA ALA A 216 0.34 12.19 47.53
C ALA A 216 -0.19 10.99 48.33
N GLN A 217 -0.55 11.22 49.59
CA GLN A 217 -1.29 10.25 50.40
C GLN A 217 -2.71 10.15 49.83
N VAL A 218 -2.84 9.52 48.66
CA VAL A 218 -4.12 9.10 48.13
C VAL A 218 -4.60 8.02 49.09
N ARG A 219 -5.69 8.29 49.82
CA ARG A 219 -6.39 7.26 50.60
C ARG A 219 -6.91 6.22 49.61
N THR A 220 -6.13 5.17 49.39
CA THR A 220 -6.56 4.02 48.61
C THR A 220 -7.64 3.31 49.42
N ARG A 221 -8.83 3.17 48.82
CA ARG A 221 -9.87 2.29 49.35
C ARG A 221 -9.36 0.86 49.17
N GLU A 222 -9.25 0.11 50.26
CA GLU A 222 -8.81 -1.28 50.17
C GLU A 222 -9.74 -2.08 49.25
N LEU A 223 -9.13 -2.76 48.28
CA LEU A 223 -9.84 -3.64 47.37
C LEU A 223 -10.45 -4.79 48.18
N PRO A 224 -11.73 -5.14 47.98
CA PRO A 224 -12.32 -6.27 48.68
C PRO A 224 -11.56 -7.55 48.32
N SER A 225 -11.04 -8.21 49.35
CA SER A 225 -10.36 -9.50 49.23
C SER A 225 -11.30 -10.51 48.58
N ARG A 226 -10.83 -11.14 47.49
CA ARG A 226 -11.58 -12.14 46.75
C ARG A 226 -11.66 -13.40 47.62
N ALA A 227 -12.80 -13.61 48.29
CA ALA A 227 -13.08 -14.85 48.99
C ALA A 227 -13.05 -16.02 48.00
N GLY A 228 -12.26 -17.04 48.34
CA GLY A 228 -11.93 -18.16 47.47
C GLY A 228 -13.14 -18.92 46.94
N ARG A 229 -13.01 -19.38 45.70
CA ARG A 229 -13.59 -20.61 45.15
C ARG A 229 -12.59 -21.19 44.16
#